data_AF-A0A3A9Z6W4-F1
#
_entry.id   AF-A0A3A9Z6W4-F1
#
_cell.length_a   1.000
_cell.length_b   1.000
_cell.length_c   1.000
_cell.angle_alpha   90.00
_cell.angle_beta   90.00
_cell.angle_gamma   90.00
#
_symmetry.space_group_name_H-M   'P 1'
#
loop_
_entity.id
_entity.type
_entity.pdbx_description
1 polymer ?
#
loop_
_entity_poly.entity_id
_entity_poly.type
_entity_poly.pdbx_seq_one_letter_code
_entity_poly.pdbx_strand_id
1 'polypeptide(L)' 'MPCIRFRAAISARTEGDRLPPEVTPEELDAHLATCLDCRRWAKHVRTLREATDALLLSRKRTGAPPKPV' A
#
# COMPACT_ATOMS: atom_id res chain seq x y z
N MET A 1 -7.18 21.22 1.39
CA MET A 1 -7.09 19.74 1.32
C MET A 1 -5.84 19.22 2.05
N PRO A 2 -5.86 19.08 3.39
CA PRO A 2 -4.67 18.72 4.19
C PRO A 2 -4.28 17.23 4.14
N CYS A 3 -5.14 16.37 3.57
CA CYS A 3 -4.96 14.91 3.59
C CYS A 3 -3.99 14.39 2.53
N ILE A 4 -3.58 15.20 1.56
CA ILE A 4 -2.79 14.73 0.40
C ILE A 4 -1.40 14.21 0.81
N ARG A 5 -0.72 14.91 1.72
CA ARG A 5 0.57 14.47 2.29
C ARG A 5 0.45 13.15 3.04
N PHE A 6 -0.64 12.95 3.78
CA PHE A 6 -0.92 11.71 4.49
C PHE A 6 -1.26 10.58 3.52
N ARG A 7 -1.98 10.84 2.43
CA ARG A 7 -2.23 9.82 1.38
C ARG A 7 -0.94 9.36 0.73
N ALA A 8 -0.01 10.27 0.44
CA ALA A 8 1.32 9.93 -0.07
C ALA A 8 2.12 9.08 0.94
N ALA A 9 2.11 9.48 2.21
CA ALA A 9 2.75 8.73 3.29
C ALA A 9 2.15 7.31 3.48
N ILE A 10 0.82 7.17 3.38
CA ILE A 10 0.12 5.88 3.43
C ILE A 10 0.55 4.97 2.28
N SER A 11 0.64 5.53 1.06
CA SER A 11 1.11 4.78 -0.09
C SER A 11 2.56 4.32 0.11
N ALA A 12 3.47 5.23 0.48
CA ALA A 12 4.87 4.88 0.73
C ALA A 12 5.01 3.76 1.77
N ARG A 13 4.27 3.86 2.89
CA ARG A 13 4.25 2.83 3.94
C ARG A 13 3.72 1.48 3.43
N THR A 14 2.72 1.48 2.55
CA THR A 14 2.15 0.24 1.99
C THR A 14 3.12 -0.41 1.01
N GLU A 15 3.87 0.39 0.26
CA GLU A 15 4.90 -0.07 -0.66
C GLU A 15 6.19 -0.52 0.03
N GLY A 16 6.35 -0.21 1.33
CA GLY A 16 7.58 -0.43 2.09
C GLY A 16 8.67 0.61 1.81
N ASP A 17 8.29 1.74 1.19
CA ASP A 17 9.17 2.85 0.87
C ASP A 17 9.31 3.81 2.06
N ARG A 18 10.34 4.66 2.02
CA ARG A 18 10.59 5.68 3.03
C ARG A 18 9.44 6.70 3.03
N LEU A 19 8.98 7.05 4.22
CA LEU A 19 8.01 8.13 4.39
C LEU A 19 8.57 9.47 3.88
N PRO A 20 7.71 10.33 3.32
CA PRO A 20 8.13 11.67 2.94
C PRO A 20 8.67 12.43 4.18
N PRO A 21 9.69 13.30 4.01
CA PRO A 21 10.32 14.00 5.13
C PRO A 21 9.35 14.93 5.89
N GLU A 22 8.22 15.25 5.28
CA GLU A 22 7.17 16.13 5.82
C GLU A 22 6.17 15.41 6.74
N VAL A 23 6.27 14.08 6.88
CA VAL A 23 5.33 13.27 7.67
C VAL A 23 6.10 12.23 8.47
N THR A 24 6.05 12.35 9.79
CA THR A 24 6.57 11.31 10.68
C THR A 24 5.60 10.12 10.81
N PRO A 25 6.08 8.91 11.16
CA PRO A 25 5.22 7.77 11.45
C PRO A 25 4.15 8.09 12.51
N GLU A 26 4.56 8.82 13.55
CA GLU A 26 3.71 9.20 14.68
C GLU A 26 2.59 10.16 14.26
N GLU A 27 2.91 11.18 13.46
CA GLU A 27 1.90 12.08 12.89
C GLU A 27 0.93 11.35 11.96
N LEU A 28 1.43 10.39 11.18
CA LEU A 28 0.59 9.59 10.30
C LEU A 28 -0.40 8.74 11.11
N ASP A 29 0.06 8.07 12.17
CA ASP A 29 -0.80 7.24 13.02
C ASP A 29 -1.83 8.11 13.78
N ALA A 30 -1.43 9.29 14.28
CA ALA A 30 -2.35 10.27 14.88
C ALA A 30 -3.40 10.77 13.87
N HIS A 31 -3.01 11.03 12.62
CA HIS A 31 -3.93 11.43 11.57
C HIS A 31 -4.90 10.30 11.20
N LEU A 32 -4.44 9.05 11.17
CA LEU A 32 -5.30 7.89 10.94
C LEU A 32 -6.30 7.69 12.09
N ALA A 33 -5.96 8.02 13.33
CA ALA A 33 -6.91 7.95 14.44
C ALA A 33 -8.11 8.92 14.28
N THR A 34 -7.87 10.08 13.65
CA THR A 34 -8.83 11.19 13.58
C THR A 34 -9.56 11.28 12.23
N CYS A 35 -8.91 10.90 11.12
CA CYS A 35 -9.46 11.06 9.77
C CYS A 35 -10.07 9.75 9.25
N LEU A 36 -11.40 9.72 9.07
CA LEU A 36 -12.10 8.55 8.50
C LEU A 36 -11.73 8.29 7.04
N ASP A 37 -11.58 9.33 6.22
CA ASP A 37 -11.21 9.20 4.81
C ASP A 37 -9.83 8.58 4.62
N CYS A 38 -8.84 9.03 5.39
CA CYS A 38 -7.50 8.46 5.34
C CYS A 38 -7.46 7.01 5.85
N ARG A 39 -8.28 6.65 6.83
CA ARG A 39 -8.45 5.22 7.23
C ARG A 39 -9.04 4.37 6.12
N ARG A 40 -10.09 4.86 5.44
CA ARG A 40 -10.71 4.15 4.31
C ARG A 40 -9.71 4.00 3.16
N TRP A 41 -8.97 5.07 2.86
CA TRP A 41 -7.90 5.05 1.86
C TRP A 41 -6.82 4.03 2.19
N ALA A 42 -6.30 4.02 3.43
CA ALA A 42 -5.28 3.06 3.86
C ALA A 42 -5.74 1.60 3.69
N LYS A 43 -6.99 1.29 4.04
CA LYS A 43 -7.57 -0.04 3.81
C LYS A 43 -7.63 -0.36 2.31
N HIS A 44 -8.10 0.58 1.50
CA HIS A 44 -8.24 0.40 0.05
C HIS A 44 -6.90 0.15 -0.65
N VAL A 45 -5.88 0.95 -0.34
CA VAL A 45 -4.53 0.81 -0.91
C VAL A 45 -3.91 -0.53 -0.51
N ARG A 46 -4.09 -0.95 0.74
CA ARG A 46 -3.64 -2.27 1.19
C ARG A 46 -4.31 -3.41 0.43
N THR A 47 -5.64 -3.38 0.30
CA THR A 47 -6.38 -4.41 -0.46
C THR A 47 -5.98 -4.43 -1.94
N LEU A 48 -5.76 -3.27 -2.55
CA LEU A 48 -5.24 -3.17 -3.92
C LEU A 48 -3.85 -3.80 -4.06
N ARG A 49 -2.96 -3.55 -3.10
CA ARG A 49 -1.61 -4.12 -3.09
C ARG A 49 -1.64 -5.64 -2.96
N GLU A 50 -2.43 -6.16 -2.02
CA GLU A 50 -2.62 -7.60 -1.83
C GLU A 50 -3.19 -8.27 -3.10
N ALA A 51 -4.19 -7.66 -3.74
CA ALA A 51 -4.76 -8.17 -5.00
C ALA A 51 -3.74 -8.14 -6.15
N THR A 52 -2.95 -7.07 -6.25
CA THR A 52 -1.90 -6.94 -7.27
C THR A 52 -0.80 -7.99 -7.08
N ASP A 53 -0.36 -8.20 -5.84
CA ASP A 53 0.62 -9.22 -5.51
C ASP A 53 0.11 -10.63 -5.84
N ALA A 54 -1.15 -10.93 -5.51
CA ALA A 54 -1.79 -12.20 -5.85
C ALA A 54 -1.84 -12.43 -7.37
N LEU A 55 -2.16 -11.40 -8.16
CA LEU A 55 -2.15 -11.47 -9.62
C LEU A 55 -0.74 -11.73 -10.18
N LEU A 56 0.28 -11.05 -9.64
CA LEU A 56 1.67 -11.25 -10.04
C LEU A 56 2.17 -12.66 -9.71
N LEU A 57 1.81 -13.19 -8.54
CA LEU A 57 2.13 -14.56 -8.14
C LEU A 57 1.42 -15.60 -9.02
N SER A 58 0.14 -15.38 -9.32
CA SER A 58 -0.64 -16.24 -10.22
C SER A 58 0.00 -16.30 -11.61
N ARG A 59 0.36 -15.14 -12.19
CA ARG A 59 1.06 -15.06 -13.47
C ARG A 59 2.38 -15.83 -13.47
N LYS A 60 3.19 -15.73 -12.41
CA LYS A 60 4.44 -16.48 -12.30
C LYS A 60 4.22 -17.99 -12.32
N ARG A 61 3.16 -18.49 -11.68
CA ARG A 61 2.82 -19.92 -11.65
C ARG A 61 2.35 -20.43 -13.01
N THR A 62 1.54 -19.65 -13.72
CA THR A 62 1.05 -20.02 -15.07
C THR A 62 2.13 -19.93 -16.15
N GLY A 63 3.16 -19.11 -15.95
CA GLY A 63 4.26 -18.91 -16.91
C GLY A 63 5.39 -19.93 -16.89
N ALA A 64 5.38 -20.93 -16.00
CA ALA A 64 6.38 -21.99 -15.97
C ALA A 64 5.90 -23.20 -16.79
N PRO A 65 6.40 -23.42 -18.03
CA PRO A 65 6.11 -24.66 -18.74
C PRO A 65 6.75 -25.84 -18.00
N PRO A 66 6.07 -26.99 -17.85
CA PRO A 66 6.72 -28.19 -17.34
C PRO A 66 7.82 -28.60 -18.33
N LYS A 67 9.05 -28.76 -17.82
CA LYS A 67 10.14 -29.35 -18.59
C LYS A 67 9.73 -30.80 -18.92
N PRO A 68 9.70 -31.22 -20.20
CA PRO A 68 9.46 -32.62 -20.52
C PRO A 68 10.64 -33.43 -19.98
N VAL A 69 10.33 -34.50 -19.24
CA VAL A 69 11.25 -35.59 -18.88
C VAL A 69 11.27 -36.58 -20.02
#